data_AF-A0A2S6AZ46-F1
#
_entry.id   AF-A0A2S6AZ46-F1
#
_cell.length_a   1.000
_cell.length_b   1.000
_cell.length_c   1.000
_cell.angle_alpha   90.00
_cell.angle_beta   90.00
_cell.angle_gamma   90.00
#
_symmetry.space_group_name_H-M   'P 1'
#
loop_
_entity.id
_entity.type
_entity.pdbx_description
1 polymer ?
#
loop_
_entity_poly.entity_id
_entity_poly.type
_entity_poly.pdbx_seq_one_letter_code
_entity_poly.pdbx_strand_id
1 'polypeptide(L)'
;AEAGFFPGVVYYFTQWLPNRERGKAMAIFLSGSALASVMSGPLSGALLSIDGGGFHGWQWMFMIEGLASVALCFVVWFFLDSKVEDAK
;
A
#
# COMPACT_ATOMS: atom_id res chain seq x y z
N ALA A 1 8.60 9.22 10.11
CA ALA A 1 7.40 10.07 10.16
C ALA A 1 6.20 9.21 9.73
N GLU A 2 5.60 8.47 10.67
CA GLU A 2 4.41 7.61 10.45
C GLU A 2 3.40 7.78 11.60
N ALA A 3 3.48 8.89 12.35
CA ALA A 3 2.73 9.08 13.59
C ALA A 3 1.20 9.25 13.40
N GLY A 4 0.74 9.52 12.17
CA GLY A 4 -0.67 9.75 11.86
C GLY A 4 -1.37 8.63 11.06
N PHE A 5 -0.62 7.76 10.38
CA PHE A 5 -1.21 6.76 9.48
C PHE A 5 -1.94 5.66 10.27
N PHE A 6 -1.28 5.12 11.28
CA PHE A 6 -1.85 4.07 12.13
C PHE A 6 -3.11 4.54 12.89
N PRO A 7 -3.12 5.71 13.59
CA PRO A 7 -4.35 6.19 14.23
C PRO A 7 -5.44 6.58 13.22
N GLY A 8 -5.08 7.06 12.02
CA GLY A 8 -6.04 7.36 10.95
C GLY A 8 -6.76 6.11 10.41
N VAL A 9 -6.02 5.02 10.17
CA VAL A 9 -6.59 3.73 9.74
C VAL A 9 -7.47 3.12 10.82
N VAL A 10 -7.05 3.19 12.09
CA VAL A 10 -7.86 2.71 13.22
C VAL A 10 -9.15 3.53 13.38
N TYR A 11 -9.10 4.86 13.22
CA TYR A 11 -10.28 5.72 13.24
C TYR A 11 -11.23 5.41 12.06
N TYR A 12 -10.69 5.24 10.85
CA TYR A 12 -11.47 4.85 9.67
C TYR A 12 -12.19 3.51 9.89
N PHE A 13 -11.49 2.47 10.34
CA PHE A 13 -12.10 1.18 10.66
C PHE A 13 -13.11 1.25 11.82
N THR A 14 -12.93 2.19 12.75
CA THR A 14 -13.90 2.44 13.83
C THR A 14 -15.21 3.02 13.28
N GLN A 15 -15.16 3.90 12.29
CA GLN A 15 -16.35 4.48 11.68
C GLN A 15 -17.04 3.53 10.69
N TRP A 16 -16.27 2.76 9.89
CA TRP A 16 -16.79 1.96 8.77
C TRP A 16 -17.19 0.52 9.13
N LEU A 17 -16.58 -0.10 10.15
CA LEU A 17 -16.80 -1.52 10.47
C LEU A 17 -17.44 -1.74 11.84
N PRO A 18 -18.47 -2.62 11.93
CA PRO A 18 -19.01 -3.05 13.22
C PRO A 18 -17.95 -3.80 14.03
N ASN A 19 -18.02 -3.72 15.37
CA ASN A 19 -17.01 -4.24 16.30
C ASN A 19 -16.59 -5.71 16.04
N ARG A 20 -17.48 -6.55 15.48
CA ARG A 20 -17.18 -7.95 15.12
C ARG A 20 -16.23 -8.11 13.94
N GLU A 21 -16.19 -7.17 13.00
CA GLU A 21 -15.40 -7.26 11.77
C GLU A 21 -14.09 -6.45 11.84
N ARG A 22 -13.97 -5.49 12.79
CA ARG A 22 -12.76 -4.68 13.00
C ARG A 22 -11.50 -5.52 13.23
N GLY A 23 -11.62 -6.60 14.01
CA GLY A 23 -10.50 -7.51 14.28
C GLY A 23 -9.99 -8.20 13.01
N LYS A 24 -10.89 -8.61 12.11
CA LYS A 24 -10.52 -9.19 10.81
C LYS A 24 -9.88 -8.16 9.88
N ALA A 25 -10.42 -6.94 9.83
CA ALA A 25 -9.87 -5.86 9.02
C ALA A 25 -8.44 -5.49 9.46
N MET A 26 -8.20 -5.36 10.77
CA MET A 26 -6.86 -5.16 11.32
C MET A 26 -5.93 -6.34 11.03
N ALA A 27 -6.43 -7.58 11.15
CA ALA A 27 -5.62 -8.76 10.82
C ALA A 27 -5.20 -8.76 9.35
N ILE A 28 -6.12 -8.48 8.42
CA ILE A 28 -5.82 -8.37 6.98
C ILE A 28 -4.81 -7.26 6.71
N PHE A 29 -4.97 -6.08 7.33
CA PHE A 29 -4.03 -4.96 7.19
C PHE A 29 -2.62 -5.31 7.68
N LEU A 30 -2.51 -5.91 8.86
CA LEU A 30 -1.23 -6.34 9.43
C LEU A 30 -0.60 -7.47 8.62
N SER A 31 -1.38 -8.44 8.15
CA SER A 31 -0.92 -9.51 7.26
C SER A 31 -0.43 -8.96 5.93
N GLY A 32 -1.13 -7.97 5.35
CA GLY A 32 -0.69 -7.27 4.14
C GLY A 32 0.64 -6.57 4.33
N SER A 33 0.83 -5.86 5.45
CA SER A 33 2.11 -5.21 5.79
C SER A 33 3.26 -6.21 5.98
N ALA A 34 3.00 -7.34 6.65
CA ALA A 34 3.98 -8.40 6.83
C ALA A 34 4.37 -9.04 5.49
N LEU A 35 3.40 -9.32 4.62
CA LEU A 35 3.64 -9.85 3.28
C LEU A 35 4.43 -8.86 2.41
N ALA A 36 4.08 -7.57 2.44
CA ALA A 36 4.81 -6.53 1.72
C ALA A 36 6.27 -6.45 2.17
N SER A 37 6.53 -6.58 3.47
CA SER A 37 7.88 -6.57 4.03
C SER A 37 8.71 -7.76 3.52
N VAL A 38 8.13 -8.98 3.51
CA VAL A 38 8.78 -10.19 2.99
C VAL A 38 9.05 -10.09 1.48
N MET A 39 8.11 -9.50 0.73
CA MET A 39 8.22 -9.32 -0.72
C MET A 39 9.20 -8.21 -1.11
N SER A 40 9.40 -7.19 -0.26
CA SER A 40 10.23 -6.02 -0.61
C SER A 40 11.70 -6.37 -0.84
N GLY A 41 12.23 -7.39 -0.14
CA GLY A 41 13.62 -7.83 -0.26
C GLY A 41 13.94 -8.41 -1.64
N PRO A 42 13.26 -9.49 -2.07
CA PRO A 42 13.42 -10.06 -3.40
C PRO A 42 13.09 -9.06 -4.52
N LEU A 43 12.06 -8.23 -4.34
CA LEU A 43 11.66 -7.22 -5.31
C LEU A 43 12.77 -6.16 -5.50
N SER A 44 13.33 -5.64 -4.41
CA SER A 44 14.46 -4.69 -4.46
C SER A 44 15.70 -5.33 -5.09
N GLY A 45 16.01 -6.59 -4.75
CA GLY A 45 17.13 -7.32 -5.34
C GLY A 45 16.99 -7.57 -6.84
N ALA A 46 15.77 -7.85 -7.31
CA ALA A 46 15.47 -8.00 -8.73
C ALA A 46 15.58 -6.65 -9.48
N LEU A 47 15.09 -5.56 -8.88
CA LEU A 47 15.17 -4.21 -9.46
C LEU A 47 16.61 -3.68 -9.51
N LEU A 48 17.42 -3.97 -8.48
CA LEU A 48 18.85 -3.64 -8.45
C LEU A 48 19.66 -4.42 -9.49
N SER A 49 19.19 -5.59 -9.91
CA SER A 49 19.82 -6.41 -10.96
C SER A 49 19.50 -5.92 -12.38
N ILE A 50 18.62 -4.94 -12.53
CA ILE A 50 18.34 -4.31 -13.84
C ILE A 50 19.44 -3.28 -14.11
N ASP A 51 20.38 -3.66 -14.97
CA ASP A 51 21.37 -2.74 -15.52
C ASP A 51 21.12 -2.57 -17.02
N GLY A 52 20.74 -1.36 -17.43
CA GLY A 52 20.32 -1.08 -18.80
C GLY A 52 20.10 0.41 -19.07
N GLY A 53 20.53 0.87 -20.25
CA GLY A 53 20.30 2.25 -20.71
C GLY A 53 21.23 3.32 -20.13
N GLY A 54 22.32 2.94 -19.46
CA GLY A 54 23.30 3.89 -18.88
C GLY A 54 22.94 4.43 -17.49
N PHE A 55 21.91 3.87 -16.85
CA PHE A 55 21.47 4.22 -15.50
C PHE A 55 21.72 3.06 -14.53
N HIS A 56 22.03 3.40 -13.27
CA HIS A 56 22.28 2.40 -12.22
C HIS A 56 20.96 1.78 -11.74
N GLY A 57 20.96 0.50 -11.36
CA GLY A 57 19.75 -0.24 -10.93
C GLY A 57 18.92 0.42 -9.83
N TRP A 58 19.52 1.23 -8.95
CA TRP A 58 18.78 1.99 -7.92
C TRP A 58 17.87 3.08 -8.53
N GLN A 59 18.24 3.66 -9.69
CA GLN A 59 17.43 4.66 -10.39
C GLN A 59 16.21 3.99 -11.04
N TRP A 60 16.40 2.80 -11.59
CA TRP A 60 15.31 1.96 -12.09
C TRP A 60 14.36 1.54 -10.97
N MET A 61 14.90 1.20 -9.79
CA MET A 61 14.09 0.88 -8.60
C MET A 61 13.16 2.03 -8.24
N PHE A 62 13.68 3.26 -8.09
CA PHE A 62 12.87 4.43 -7.78
C PHE A 62 11.85 4.77 -8.87
N MET A 63 12.22 4.65 -10.15
CA MET A 63 11.27 4.92 -11.24
C MET A 63 10.13 3.90 -11.27
N ILE A 64 10.43 2.61 -11.14
CA ILE A 64 9.43 1.54 -11.18
C ILE A 64 8.53 1.60 -9.93
N GLU A 65 9.12 1.75 -8.75
CA GLU A 65 8.38 1.86 -7.48
C GLU A 65 7.54 3.14 -7.41
N GLY A 66 8.09 4.26 -7.90
CA GLY A 66 7.37 5.52 -8.04
C GLY A 66 6.21 5.42 -9.02
N LEU A 67 6.40 4.80 -10.19
CA LEU A 67 5.35 4.61 -11.19
C LEU A 67 4.25 3.68 -10.66
N ALA A 68 4.61 2.61 -9.95
CA ALA A 68 3.66 1.71 -9.29
C ALA A 68 2.84 2.44 -8.22
N SER A 69 3.48 3.31 -7.42
CA SER A 69 2.81 4.12 -6.41
C SER A 69 1.82 5.12 -7.04
N VAL A 70 2.19 5.77 -8.14
CA VAL A 70 1.29 6.67 -8.90
C VAL A 70 0.13 5.88 -9.49
N ALA A 71 0.39 4.71 -10.08
CA ALA A 71 -0.66 3.84 -10.61
C ALA A 71 -1.63 3.39 -9.51
N LEU A 72 -1.13 3.00 -8.34
CA LEU A 72 -1.96 2.69 -7.18
C LEU A 72 -2.76 3.90 -6.70
N CYS A 73 -2.19 5.10 -6.71
CA CYS A 73 -2.91 6.33 -6.40
C CYS A 73 -4.09 6.55 -7.37
N PHE A 74 -3.88 6.37 -8.68
CA PHE A 74 -4.95 6.44 -9.67
C PHE A 74 -6.02 5.36 -9.47
N VAL A 75 -5.62 4.12 -9.19
CA VAL A 75 -6.55 3.02 -8.94
C VAL A 75 -7.37 3.29 -7.68
N VAL A 76 -6.73 3.69 -6.58
CA VAL A 76 -7.41 4.08 -5.34
C VAL A 76 -8.36 5.25 -5.59
N TRP A 77 -7.96 6.24 -6.38
CA TRP A 77 -8.83 7.37 -6.69
C TRP A 77 -10.08 6.97 -7.50
N PHE A 78 -9.99 5.94 -8.34
CA PHE A 78 -11.13 5.43 -9.14
C PHE A 78 -11.97 4.36 -8.43
N PHE A 79 -11.36 3.52 -7.59
CA PHE A 79 -12.02 2.36 -6.96
C PHE A 79 -12.38 2.58 -5.49
N LEU A 80 -11.74 3.52 -4.79
CA LEU A 80 -12.01 3.76 -3.38
C LEU A 80 -13.16 4.76 -3.23
N ASP A 81 -14.36 4.22 -3.20
CA ASP A 81 -15.56 4.98 -2.88
C ASP A 81 -15.45 5.53 -1.45
N SER A 82 -15.33 6.86 -1.35
CA SER A 82 -14.90 7.54 -0.11
C SER A 82 -16.04 7.77 0.89
N LYS A 83 -17.25 7.25 0.66
CA LYS A 83 -18.42 7.55 1.51
C LYS A 83 -19.35 6.34 1.72
N VAL A 84 -19.80 6.17 2.97
CA VAL A 84 -20.91 5.29 3.38
C VAL A 84 -22.25 5.69 2.71
N GLU A 85 -22.36 6.90 2.17
CA GLU A 85 -23.54 7.39 1.45
C GLU A 85 -23.78 6.74 0.07
N ASP A 86 -22.80 6.03 -0.52
CA ASP A 86 -22.97 5.30 -1.79
C ASP A 86 -23.17 3.78 -1.61
N ALA A 87 -23.31 3.31 -0.36
CA ALA A 87 -23.71 1.93 -0.10
C ALA A 87 -25.19 1.75 -0.45
N LYS A 88 -25.48 1.11 -1.58
CA LYS A 88 -26.82 0.59 -1.91
C LYS A 88 -26.99 -0.86 -1.49
#